data_AF-A0AAW7DDD0-F1
#
_entry.id   AF-A0AAW7DDD0-F1
#
_cell.length_a   1.000
_cell.length_b   1.000
_cell.length_c   1.000
_cell.angle_alpha   90.00
_cell.angle_beta   90.00
_cell.angle_gamma   90.00
#
_symmetry.space_group_name_H-M   'P 1'
#
loop_
_entity.id
_entity.type
_entity.pdbx_description
1 polymer ?
#
loop_
_entity_poly.entity_id
_entity_poly.type
_entity_poly.pdbx_seq_one_letter_code
_entity_poly.pdbx_strand_id
1 'polypeptide(L)'
;SIDPVVFFKILLVGYLNNINSDRALIRFCSDSLSIRLFLGYDLNEELPWHSTISRTRALFGEEVFLQLFQLILSLCVNKGMVSGKRQAVDSAFIKANASMDSLVEKEVLNDASAFVNELEENSEFKACSEPNRTVTSTRKKLVEQHHNWKKEEFKGMPAARKTIQKNEDGEDIRPKFLSNHTHYSPTDPDAKISTKPGKPRQLNYAGQLAVDDKHHVITGACASTAGSKDSAIFAEIMDQ
;
A
#
# COMPACT_ATOMS: atom_id res chain seq x y z
N SER A 1 3.97 17.98 22.79
CA SER A 1 2.70 17.37 22.34
C SER A 1 1.84 18.48 21.75
N ILE A 2 1.02 18.20 20.75
CA ILE A 2 0.09 19.17 20.13
C ILE A 2 -1.32 18.90 20.66
N ASP A 3 -2.14 19.96 20.80
CA ASP A 3 -3.57 19.80 21.09
C ASP A 3 -4.24 19.00 19.95
N PRO A 4 -4.98 17.90 20.25
CA PRO A 4 -5.72 17.14 19.24
C PRO A 4 -6.64 18.00 18.37
N VAL A 5 -7.31 19.01 18.95
CA VAL A 5 -8.22 19.89 18.20
C VAL A 5 -7.44 20.69 17.16
N VAL A 6 -6.31 21.28 17.55
CA VAL A 6 -5.42 22.00 16.65
C VAL A 6 -4.88 21.07 15.57
N PHE A 7 -4.48 19.85 15.94
CA PHE A 7 -3.99 18.86 15.00
C PHE A 7 -5.01 18.56 13.90
N PHE A 8 -6.26 18.25 14.25
CA PHE A 8 -7.31 17.98 13.27
C PHE A 8 -7.67 19.21 12.42
N LYS A 9 -7.64 20.42 13.00
CA LYS A 9 -7.81 21.66 12.24
C LYS A 9 -6.70 21.85 11.20
N ILE A 10 -5.44 21.59 11.56
CA ILE A 10 -4.31 21.65 10.63
C ILE A 10 -4.49 20.64 9.49
N LEU A 11 -4.90 19.40 9.79
CA LEU A 11 -5.16 18.40 8.75
C LEU A 11 -6.29 18.82 7.81
N LEU A 12 -7.38 19.39 8.34
CA LEU A 12 -8.49 19.89 7.53
C LEU A 12 -8.04 21.02 6.59
N VAL A 13 -7.21 21.94 7.08
CA VAL A 13 -6.61 23.01 6.25
C VAL A 13 -5.78 22.40 5.12
N GLY A 14 -4.96 21.40 5.41
CA GLY A 14 -4.15 20.71 4.40
C GLY A 14 -4.99 20.06 3.32
N TYR A 15 -6.06 19.36 3.72
CA TYR A 15 -6.99 18.72 2.80
C TYR A 15 -7.71 19.74 1.89
N LEU A 16 -8.31 20.78 2.49
CA LEU A 16 -9.09 21.78 1.75
C LEU A 16 -8.25 22.61 0.77
N ASN A 17 -6.95 22.74 1.02
CA ASN A 17 -6.01 23.46 0.15
C ASN A 17 -5.17 22.53 -0.73
N ASN A 18 -5.45 21.22 -0.73
CA ASN A 18 -4.72 20.21 -1.50
C ASN A 18 -3.20 20.23 -1.25
N ILE A 19 -2.79 20.39 0.01
CA ILE A 19 -1.38 20.46 0.42
C ILE A 19 -0.97 19.12 1.03
N ASN A 20 -0.23 18.33 0.26
CA ASN A 20 0.20 16.97 0.63
C ASN A 20 1.61 16.89 1.24
N SER A 21 2.08 17.96 1.90
CA SER A 21 3.39 17.99 2.55
C SER A 21 3.30 18.68 3.90
N ASP A 22 3.69 18.00 4.98
CA ASP A 22 3.65 18.56 6.34
C ASP A 22 4.47 19.84 6.47
N ARG A 23 5.59 19.94 5.74
CA ARG A 23 6.42 21.17 5.70
C ARG A 23 5.71 22.30 4.99
N ALA A 24 5.14 22.02 3.82
CA ALA A 24 4.39 23.02 3.06
C ALA A 24 3.13 23.46 3.81
N LEU A 25 2.48 22.54 4.52
CA LEU A 25 1.29 22.79 5.31
C LEU A 25 1.58 23.74 6.46
N ILE A 26 2.60 23.47 7.27
CA ILE A 26 2.97 24.37 8.37
C ILE A 26 3.43 25.73 7.85
N ARG A 27 4.17 25.77 6.73
CA ARG A 27 4.53 27.05 6.08
C ARG A 27 3.29 27.83 5.67
N PHE A 28 2.33 27.18 5.02
CA PHE A 28 1.07 27.80 4.62
C PHE A 28 0.24 28.28 5.82
N CYS A 29 0.16 27.49 6.88
CA CYS A 29 -0.49 27.89 8.14
C CYS A 29 0.23 29.08 8.80
N SER A 30 1.56 29.16 8.69
CA SER A 30 2.33 30.26 9.25
C SER A 30 2.14 31.56 8.47
N ASP A 31 2.07 31.48 7.13
CA ASP A 31 1.99 32.64 6.24
C ASP A 31 0.58 33.25 6.20
N SER A 32 -0.46 32.46 6.51
CA SER A 32 -1.86 32.89 6.45
C SER A 32 -2.43 33.29 7.81
N LEU A 33 -2.71 34.58 7.96
CA LEU A 33 -3.34 35.19 9.14
C LEU A 33 -4.72 34.59 9.46
N SER A 34 -5.54 34.34 8.44
CA SER A 34 -6.88 33.75 8.62
C SER A 34 -6.80 32.31 9.13
N ILE A 35 -5.78 31.57 8.69
CA ILE A 35 -5.55 30.21 9.16
C ILE A 35 -5.02 30.22 10.59
N ARG A 36 -4.08 31.09 10.94
CA ARG A 36 -3.63 31.26 12.33
C ARG A 36 -4.81 31.53 13.27
N LEU A 37 -5.70 32.44 12.88
CA LEU A 37 -6.93 32.73 13.63
C LEU A 37 -7.82 31.49 13.78
N PHE A 38 -8.02 30.72 12.70
CA PHE A 38 -8.80 29.47 12.75
C PHE A 38 -8.17 28.41 13.67
N LEU A 39 -6.85 28.31 13.66
CA LEU A 39 -6.09 27.40 14.52
C LEU A 39 -6.09 27.86 15.99
N GLY A 40 -6.33 29.15 16.25
CA GLY A 40 -6.30 29.74 17.59
C GLY A 40 -4.91 30.19 18.03
N TYR A 41 -4.03 30.49 17.06
CA TYR A 41 -2.66 30.97 17.31
C TYR A 41 -2.55 32.48 17.13
N ASP A 42 -1.82 33.12 18.02
CA ASP A 42 -1.47 34.54 17.89
C ASP A 42 -0.36 34.79 16.85
N LEU A 43 -0.14 36.06 16.49
CA LEU A 43 0.89 36.48 15.54
C LEU A 43 2.31 36.14 16.00
N ASN A 44 2.54 36.27 17.31
CA ASN A 44 3.85 36.07 17.93
C ASN A 44 4.06 34.63 18.40
N GLU A 45 3.05 33.78 18.26
CA GLU A 45 3.12 32.39 18.67
C GLU A 45 3.67 31.51 17.53
N GLU A 46 4.57 30.61 17.88
CA GLU A 46 5.16 29.67 16.93
C GLU A 46 4.22 28.47 16.72
N LEU A 47 4.02 28.10 15.46
CA LEU A 47 3.29 26.89 15.11
C LEU A 47 4.13 25.63 15.41
N PRO A 48 3.48 24.48 15.62
CA PRO A 48 4.17 23.20 15.79
C PRO A 48 5.09 22.88 14.61
N TRP A 49 6.22 22.24 14.90
CA TRP A 49 7.11 21.74 13.86
C TRP A 49 6.41 20.66 13.01
N HIS A 50 6.72 20.62 11.71
CA HIS A 50 6.17 19.63 10.77
C HIS A 50 6.36 18.18 11.24
N SER A 51 7.46 17.89 11.93
CA SER A 51 7.75 16.57 12.51
C SER A 51 6.78 16.20 13.63
N THR A 52 6.26 17.19 14.38
CA THR A 52 5.21 16.98 15.38
C THR A 52 3.93 16.50 14.73
N ILE A 53 3.53 17.09 13.60
CA ILE A 53 2.34 16.65 12.85
C ILE A 53 2.49 15.20 12.37
N SER A 54 3.61 14.87 11.73
CA SER A 54 3.88 13.51 11.27
C SER A 54 3.88 12.49 12.41
N ARG A 55 4.54 12.80 13.54
CA ARG A 55 4.58 11.93 14.73
C ARG A 55 3.21 11.76 15.38
N THR A 56 2.44 12.84 15.51
CA THR A 56 1.09 12.78 16.09
C THR A 56 0.14 11.97 15.20
N ARG A 57 0.25 12.10 13.87
CA ARG A 57 -0.51 11.27 12.92
C ARG A 57 -0.21 9.78 13.12
N ALA A 58 1.06 9.42 13.26
CA ALA A 58 1.46 8.04 13.53
C ALA A 58 1.02 7.56 14.92
N LEU A 59 1.03 8.44 15.92
CA LEU A 59 0.65 8.11 17.29
C LEU A 59 -0.85 7.79 17.44
N PHE A 60 -1.72 8.54 16.77
CA PHE A 60 -3.16 8.28 16.82
C PHE A 60 -3.56 7.00 16.08
N GLY A 61 -2.75 6.58 15.10
CA GLY A 61 -3.04 5.39 14.31
C GLY A 61 -4.32 5.54 13.47
N GLU A 62 -4.59 4.53 12.66
CA GLU A 62 -5.74 4.51 11.75
C GLU A 62 -7.08 4.48 12.49
N GLU A 63 -7.17 3.72 13.58
CA GLU A 63 -8.40 3.49 14.33
C GLU A 63 -9.06 4.79 14.79
N VAL A 64 -8.28 5.78 15.25
CA VAL A 64 -8.82 7.07 15.71
C VAL A 64 -9.40 7.86 14.55
N PHE A 65 -8.77 7.83 13.37
CA PHE A 65 -9.32 8.48 12.17
C PHE A 65 -10.59 7.79 11.69
N LEU A 66 -10.65 6.46 11.73
CA LEU A 66 -11.84 5.69 11.40
C LEU A 66 -13.00 6.00 12.36
N GLN A 67 -12.74 6.05 13.67
CA GLN A 67 -13.75 6.44 14.65
C GLN A 67 -14.27 7.86 14.42
N LEU A 68 -13.39 8.81 14.08
CA LEU A 68 -13.80 10.17 13.72
C LEU A 68 -14.67 10.18 12.45
N PHE A 69 -14.27 9.43 11.42
CA PHE A 69 -15.05 9.30 10.20
C PHE A 69 -16.45 8.72 10.48
N GLN A 70 -16.53 7.62 11.23
CA GLN A 70 -17.80 7.00 11.65
C GLN A 70 -18.68 7.96 12.44
N LEU A 71 -18.08 8.76 13.34
CA LEU A 71 -18.80 9.78 14.07
C LEU A 71 -19.39 10.85 13.13
N ILE A 72 -18.60 11.38 12.19
CA ILE A 72 -19.08 12.36 11.21
C ILE A 72 -20.18 11.77 10.33
N LEU A 73 -19.99 10.54 9.86
CA LEU A 73 -20.98 9.83 9.07
C LEU A 73 -22.29 9.64 9.85
N SER A 74 -22.22 9.29 11.14
CA SER A 74 -23.39 9.17 12.01
C SER A 74 -24.18 10.48 12.12
N LEU A 75 -23.48 11.62 12.16
CA LEU A 75 -24.12 12.94 12.14
C LEU A 75 -24.82 13.20 10.80
N CYS A 76 -24.21 12.83 9.67
CA CYS A 76 -24.83 12.92 8.35
C CYS A 76 -26.09 12.06 8.25
N VAL A 77 -26.05 10.83 8.78
CA VAL A 77 -27.21 9.93 8.86
C VAL A 77 -28.33 10.56 9.69
N ASN A 78 -28.03 11.07 10.89
CA ASN A 78 -29.00 11.72 11.77
C ASN A 78 -29.62 12.98 11.15
N LYS A 79 -28.89 13.66 10.27
CA LYS A 79 -29.37 14.81 9.49
C LYS A 79 -30.15 14.42 8.23
N GLY A 80 -30.32 13.12 7.96
CA GLY A 80 -31.04 12.62 6.78
C GLY A 80 -30.29 12.77 5.46
N MET A 81 -28.97 12.99 5.52
CA MET A 81 -28.10 13.14 4.35
C MET A 81 -27.71 11.80 3.72
N VAL A 82 -27.87 10.68 4.42
CA VAL A 82 -27.57 9.34 3.91
C VAL A 82 -28.87 8.56 3.76
N SER A 83 -29.16 8.04 2.56
CA SER A 83 -30.34 7.21 2.33
C SER A 83 -30.14 5.74 2.71
N GLY A 84 -28.94 5.21 2.53
CA GLY A 84 -28.58 3.81 2.83
C GLY A 84 -29.19 2.76 1.90
N LYS A 85 -29.92 3.17 0.85
CA LYS A 85 -30.63 2.24 -0.05
C LYS A 85 -29.78 1.79 -1.23
N ARG A 86 -29.01 2.70 -1.80
CA ARG A 86 -28.16 2.47 -2.97
C ARG A 86 -26.83 3.14 -2.71
N GLN A 87 -25.77 2.36 -2.84
CA GLN A 87 -24.40 2.85 -2.75
C GLN A 87 -23.72 2.62 -4.10
N ALA A 88 -22.99 3.62 -4.57
CA ALA A 88 -22.08 3.50 -5.69
C ALA A 88 -20.68 3.24 -5.13
N VAL A 89 -20.01 2.20 -5.64
CA VAL A 89 -18.65 1.86 -5.26
C VAL A 89 -17.77 1.95 -6.50
N ASP A 90 -16.67 2.68 -6.40
CA ASP A 90 -15.66 2.78 -7.46
C ASP A 90 -14.26 2.48 -6.90
N SER A 91 -13.39 1.95 -7.75
CA SER A 91 -12.02 1.58 -7.41
C SER A 91 -11.01 2.39 -8.23
N ALA A 92 -9.93 2.83 -7.61
CA ALA A 92 -8.86 3.58 -8.26
C ALA A 92 -7.48 3.18 -7.73
N PHE A 93 -6.50 3.16 -8.63
CA PHE A 93 -5.11 3.00 -8.21
C PHE A 93 -4.56 4.31 -7.64
N ILE A 94 -4.14 4.29 -6.38
CA ILE A 94 -3.49 5.39 -5.70
C ILE A 94 -1.98 5.15 -5.73
N LYS A 95 -1.20 6.13 -6.22
CA LYS A 95 0.25 5.99 -6.31
C LYS A 95 0.87 5.89 -4.92
N ALA A 96 1.63 4.82 -4.71
CA ALA A 96 2.39 4.65 -3.48
C ALA A 96 3.62 5.58 -3.46
N ASN A 97 4.03 6.00 -2.27
CA ASN A 97 5.25 6.80 -2.09
C ASN A 97 6.49 5.88 -2.04
N ALA A 98 6.67 5.08 -3.08
CA ALA A 98 7.75 4.10 -3.19
C ALA A 98 8.32 4.07 -4.61
N SER A 99 9.64 3.87 -4.72
CA SER A 99 10.32 3.79 -6.01
C SER A 99 10.27 2.37 -6.58
N MET A 100 10.12 2.26 -7.90
CA MET A 100 10.29 1.00 -8.62
C MET A 100 11.75 0.51 -8.59
N ASP A 101 12.71 1.43 -8.44
CA ASP A 101 14.14 1.12 -8.46
C ASP A 101 14.63 0.52 -7.13
N SER A 102 13.91 0.79 -6.04
CA SER A 102 14.22 0.24 -4.71
C SER A 102 13.66 -1.17 -4.48
N LEU A 103 13.08 -1.80 -5.51
CA LEU A 103 12.48 -3.13 -5.38
C LEU A 103 13.54 -4.22 -5.16
N VAL A 104 13.35 -5.01 -4.10
CA VAL A 104 14.23 -6.11 -3.71
C VAL A 104 13.61 -7.43 -4.16
N GLU A 105 14.46 -8.35 -4.62
CA GLU A 105 14.03 -9.69 -5.03
C GLU A 105 13.64 -10.52 -3.79
N LYS A 106 12.52 -11.23 -3.87
CA LYS A 106 12.12 -12.18 -2.83
C LYS A 106 13.05 -13.37 -2.87
N GLU A 107 13.80 -13.62 -1.79
CA GLU A 107 14.62 -14.82 -1.66
C GLU A 107 13.71 -16.05 -1.51
N VAL A 108 13.48 -16.78 -2.61
CA VAL A 108 12.64 -17.99 -2.66
C VAL A 108 13.19 -19.14 -1.78
N LEU A 109 14.45 -19.04 -1.34
CA LEU A 109 15.14 -20.08 -0.58
C LEU A 109 14.50 -20.38 0.77
N ASN A 110 13.96 -19.37 1.47
CA ASN A 110 13.34 -19.57 2.78
C ASN A 110 12.00 -20.30 2.71
N ASP A 111 11.27 -20.15 1.59
CA ASP A 111 9.95 -20.77 1.37
C ASP A 111 10.10 -22.28 1.11
N ALA A 112 11.12 -22.67 0.35
CA ALA A 112 11.46 -24.07 0.13
C ALA A 112 11.92 -24.76 1.42
N SER A 113 12.71 -24.09 2.27
CA SER A 113 13.09 -24.64 3.58
C SER A 113 11.92 -24.69 4.55
N ALA A 114 11.05 -23.68 4.59
CA ALA A 114 9.88 -23.66 5.45
C ALA A 114 8.88 -24.76 5.07
N PHE A 115 8.58 -24.93 3.78
CA PHE A 115 7.74 -26.03 3.28
C PHE A 115 8.34 -27.41 3.54
N VAL A 116 9.68 -27.55 3.43
CA VAL A 116 10.38 -28.80 3.79
C VAL A 116 10.28 -29.07 5.29
N ASN A 117 10.45 -28.06 6.13
CA ASN A 117 10.31 -28.20 7.58
C ASN A 117 8.86 -28.56 7.97
N GLU A 118 7.87 -27.93 7.33
CA GLU A 118 6.44 -28.20 7.56
C GLU A 118 6.05 -29.62 7.10
N LEU A 119 6.63 -30.10 5.99
CA LEU A 119 6.51 -31.49 5.55
C LEU A 119 7.21 -32.49 6.48
N GLU A 120 8.38 -32.14 7.01
CA GLU A 120 9.11 -32.97 7.98
C GLU A 120 8.35 -33.06 9.31
N GLU A 121 7.76 -31.96 9.79
CA GLU A 121 6.94 -31.91 11.01
C GLU A 121 5.64 -32.71 10.89
N ASN A 122 5.01 -32.70 9.71
CA ASN A 122 3.76 -33.43 9.45
C ASN A 122 3.98 -34.86 8.93
N SER A 123 5.24 -35.30 8.75
CA SER A 123 5.53 -36.68 8.36
C SER A 123 5.46 -37.62 9.58
N GLU A 124 4.69 -38.70 9.48
CA GLU A 124 4.51 -39.70 10.55
C GLU A 124 5.80 -40.45 10.93
N PHE A 125 6.89 -40.23 10.18
CA PHE A 125 8.18 -40.88 10.36
C PHE A 125 9.21 -39.87 10.89
N LYS A 126 9.16 -39.56 12.19
CA LYS A 126 10.24 -38.83 12.88
C LYS A 126 11.51 -39.68 12.85
N ALA A 127 12.34 -39.48 11.83
CA ALA A 127 13.68 -40.02 11.80
C ALA A 127 14.54 -39.24 12.80
N CYS A 128 14.98 -39.94 13.85
CA CYS A 128 15.97 -39.45 14.79
C CYS A 128 17.21 -38.91 14.05
N SER A 129 17.73 -37.82 14.58
CA SER A 129 18.95 -37.09 14.21
C SER A 129 20.13 -37.95 13.74
N GLU A 130 20.65 -37.69 12.52
CA GLU A 130 22.03 -38.02 12.11
C GLU A 130 22.53 -37.07 10.99
N PRO A 131 23.84 -36.71 10.92
CA PRO A 131 24.33 -35.50 10.25
C PRO A 131 24.73 -35.63 8.77
N ASN A 132 24.39 -36.72 8.08
CA ASN A 132 24.77 -36.91 6.68
C ASN A 132 23.59 -37.43 5.85
N ARG A 133 22.80 -36.53 5.24
CA ARG A 133 21.72 -36.93 4.34
C ARG A 133 21.96 -36.47 2.91
N THR A 134 22.26 -37.44 2.06
CA THR A 134 22.17 -37.36 0.60
C THR A 134 20.75 -36.93 0.20
N VAL A 135 20.67 -35.94 -0.69
CA VAL A 135 19.42 -35.43 -1.31
C VAL A 135 18.49 -36.61 -1.65
N THR A 136 17.34 -36.70 -0.96
CA THR A 136 16.40 -37.81 -1.16
C THR A 136 15.86 -37.79 -2.60
N SER A 137 15.63 -38.94 -3.24
CA SER A 137 15.22 -39.03 -4.66
C SER A 137 13.97 -38.22 -4.99
N THR A 138 13.10 -38.00 -4.01
CA THR A 138 11.94 -37.11 -4.04
C THR A 138 12.31 -35.66 -4.30
N ARG A 139 13.38 -35.16 -3.66
CA ARG A 139 13.91 -33.79 -3.85
C ARG A 139 14.40 -33.55 -5.27
N LYS A 140 15.06 -34.54 -5.88
CA LYS A 140 15.52 -34.45 -7.28
C LYS A 140 14.33 -34.36 -8.24
N LYS A 141 13.30 -35.19 -8.04
CA LYS A 141 12.06 -35.19 -8.84
C LYS A 141 11.30 -33.85 -8.75
N LEU A 142 11.18 -33.27 -7.55
CA LEU A 142 10.48 -32.00 -7.35
C LEU A 142 11.19 -30.82 -8.04
N VAL A 143 12.53 -30.78 -7.94
CA VAL A 143 13.35 -29.77 -8.63
C VAL A 143 13.23 -29.92 -10.15
N GLU A 144 13.23 -31.14 -10.67
CA GLU A 144 13.00 -31.43 -12.09
C GLU A 144 11.60 -31.00 -12.57
N GLN A 145 10.56 -31.25 -11.76
CA GLN A 145 9.20 -30.78 -12.07
C GLN A 145 9.13 -29.24 -12.13
N HIS A 146 9.79 -28.53 -11.21
CA HIS A 146 9.88 -27.07 -11.24
C HIS A 146 10.61 -26.54 -12.49
N HIS A 147 11.72 -27.18 -12.88
CA HIS A 147 12.43 -26.84 -14.11
C HIS A 147 11.59 -27.09 -15.36
N ASN A 148 10.82 -28.19 -15.39
CA ASN A 148 9.92 -28.50 -16.51
C ASN A 148 8.75 -27.51 -16.61
N TRP A 149 8.13 -27.14 -15.48
CA TRP A 149 7.09 -26.12 -15.47
C TRP A 149 7.61 -24.79 -16.01
N LYS A 150 8.77 -24.30 -15.54
CA LYS A 150 9.39 -23.08 -16.10
C LYS A 150 9.62 -23.20 -17.61
N LYS A 151 10.11 -24.34 -18.08
CA LYS A 151 10.39 -24.54 -19.49
C LYS A 151 9.13 -24.48 -20.36
N GLU A 152 7.99 -24.93 -19.84
CA GLU A 152 6.70 -24.89 -20.51
C GLU A 152 6.03 -23.50 -20.40
N GLU A 153 6.06 -22.86 -19.23
CA GLU A 153 5.44 -21.54 -18.99
C GLU A 153 6.14 -20.42 -19.78
N PHE A 154 7.48 -20.48 -19.88
CA PHE A 154 8.28 -19.49 -20.61
C PHE A 154 8.46 -19.85 -22.10
N LYS A 155 7.79 -20.90 -22.59
CA LYS A 155 7.88 -21.37 -23.97
C LYS A 155 7.17 -20.40 -24.91
N GLY A 156 7.94 -19.69 -25.73
CA GLY A 156 7.42 -18.72 -26.69
C GLY A 156 7.44 -17.26 -26.21
N MET A 157 7.90 -16.98 -24.99
CA MET A 157 8.29 -15.62 -24.63
C MET A 157 9.52 -15.21 -25.47
N PRO A 158 9.54 -14.01 -26.06
CA PRO A 158 10.71 -13.55 -26.81
C PRO A 158 11.93 -13.53 -25.89
N ALA A 159 13.01 -14.20 -26.31
CA ALA A 159 14.28 -14.17 -25.60
C ALA A 159 14.72 -12.71 -25.42
N ALA A 160 15.23 -12.37 -24.22
CA ALA A 160 15.63 -11.02 -23.85
C ALA A 160 16.45 -10.35 -24.96
N ARG A 161 15.88 -9.30 -25.56
CA ARG A 161 16.57 -8.46 -26.52
C ARG A 161 17.77 -7.82 -25.79
N LYS A 162 19.00 -8.23 -26.11
CA LYS A 162 20.26 -7.67 -25.57
C LYS A 162 20.54 -6.28 -26.13
N THR A 163 19.60 -5.35 -26.05
CA THR A 163 19.88 -3.93 -26.26
C THR A 163 19.68 -3.26 -24.91
N ILE A 164 20.77 -3.22 -24.15
CA ILE A 164 20.87 -2.45 -22.90
C ILE A 164 20.88 -0.99 -23.34
N GLN A 165 19.77 -0.28 -23.16
CA GLN A 165 19.80 1.18 -23.29
C GLN A 165 20.59 1.71 -22.08
N LYS A 166 21.45 2.69 -22.30
CA LYS A 166 22.20 3.35 -21.23
C LYS A 166 21.74 4.80 -21.17
N ASN A 167 21.57 5.34 -19.96
CA ASN A 167 21.30 6.77 -19.77
C ASN A 167 22.55 7.60 -20.10
N GLU A 168 22.41 8.93 -20.19
CA GLU A 168 23.52 9.86 -20.42
C GLU A 168 24.65 9.72 -19.37
N ASP A 169 24.32 9.25 -18.16
CA ASP A 169 25.26 8.99 -17.06
C ASP A 169 25.91 7.59 -17.11
N GLY A 170 25.69 6.80 -18.16
CA GLY A 170 26.33 5.49 -18.36
C GLY A 170 25.74 4.32 -17.56
N GLU A 171 24.64 4.56 -16.84
CA GLU A 171 23.90 3.52 -16.09
C GLU A 171 23.04 2.65 -17.01
N ASP A 172 22.99 1.35 -16.70
CA ASP A 172 22.19 0.38 -17.45
C ASP A 172 20.69 0.59 -17.21
N ILE A 173 19.94 0.97 -18.26
CA ILE A 173 18.47 0.97 -18.25
C ILE A 173 18.02 -0.48 -18.37
N ARG A 174 17.77 -1.13 -17.23
CA ARG A 174 17.31 -2.52 -17.18
C ARG A 174 15.82 -2.59 -17.50
N PRO A 175 15.36 -3.27 -18.56
CA PRO A 175 13.96 -3.70 -18.65
C PRO A 175 13.79 -4.90 -17.71
N LYS A 176 13.80 -4.65 -16.40
CA LYS A 176 13.56 -5.68 -15.39
C LYS A 176 12.06 -5.96 -15.43
N PHE A 177 11.65 -7.16 -15.81
CA PHE A 177 10.26 -7.61 -15.68
C PHE A 177 9.95 -7.79 -14.18
N LEU A 178 9.84 -6.68 -13.46
CA LEU A 178 9.49 -6.62 -12.05
C LEU A 178 8.06 -7.15 -11.90
N SER A 179 7.83 -8.11 -11.00
CA SER A 179 6.49 -8.63 -10.71
C SER A 179 6.30 -8.76 -9.22
N ASN A 180 5.05 -8.71 -8.75
CA ASN A 180 4.72 -8.86 -7.32
C ASN A 180 5.11 -10.23 -6.74
N HIS A 181 5.27 -11.24 -7.60
CA HIS A 181 5.76 -12.57 -7.23
C HIS A 181 7.27 -12.59 -6.99
N THR A 182 8.03 -11.82 -7.75
CA THR A 182 9.50 -11.85 -7.73
C THR A 182 10.10 -10.76 -6.86
N HIS A 183 9.42 -9.63 -6.71
CA HIS A 183 9.94 -8.45 -6.02
C HIS A 183 8.95 -7.92 -4.98
N TYR A 184 9.48 -7.27 -3.95
CA TYR A 184 8.72 -6.47 -2.99
C TYR A 184 9.45 -5.15 -2.73
N SER A 185 8.71 -4.15 -2.26
CA SER A 185 9.28 -2.87 -1.87
C SER A 185 9.67 -2.93 -0.39
N PRO A 186 10.95 -2.72 -0.02
CA PRO A 186 11.36 -2.66 1.38
C PRO A 186 10.89 -1.37 2.05
N THR A 187 10.74 -0.28 1.28
CA THR A 187 10.26 1.02 1.78
C THR A 187 8.78 1.01 2.11
N ASP A 188 8.01 0.17 1.40
CA ASP A 188 6.56 0.11 1.49
C ASP A 188 6.08 -1.31 1.09
N PRO A 189 6.04 -2.25 2.04
CA PRO A 189 5.75 -3.66 1.76
C PRO A 189 4.35 -3.94 1.18
N ASP A 190 3.40 -3.05 1.48
CA ASP A 190 1.99 -3.19 1.11
C ASP A 190 1.72 -2.70 -0.31
N ALA A 191 2.52 -1.74 -0.80
CA ALA A 191 2.43 -1.31 -2.18
C ALA A 191 2.77 -2.43 -3.17
N LYS A 192 1.92 -2.59 -4.19
CA LYS A 192 2.08 -3.59 -5.24
C LYS A 192 2.20 -2.95 -6.61
N ILE A 193 2.94 -3.60 -7.50
CA ILE A 193 3.06 -3.19 -8.90
C ILE A 193 1.71 -3.40 -9.56
N SER A 194 1.13 -2.34 -10.10
CA SER A 194 -0.08 -2.41 -10.91
C SER A 194 0.20 -2.05 -12.36
N THR A 195 -0.55 -2.66 -13.27
CA THR A 195 -0.44 -2.44 -14.72
C THR A 195 -1.80 -2.07 -15.28
N LYS A 196 -1.87 -0.94 -16.00
CA LYS A 196 -3.09 -0.51 -16.70
C LYS A 196 -2.73 -0.22 -18.16
N PRO A 197 -3.55 -0.64 -19.14
CA PRO A 197 -3.31 -0.31 -20.55
C PRO A 197 -3.09 1.19 -20.74
N GLY A 198 -2.01 1.56 -21.43
CA GLY A 198 -1.67 2.97 -21.70
C GLY A 198 -1.05 3.74 -20.53
N LYS A 199 -0.83 3.14 -19.35
CA LYS A 199 -0.12 3.77 -18.23
C LYS A 199 1.16 3.00 -17.86
N PRO A 200 2.20 3.71 -17.38
CA PRO A 200 3.41 3.06 -16.91
C PRO A 200 3.13 2.18 -15.70
N ARG A 201 3.95 1.14 -15.52
CA ARG A 201 3.91 0.25 -14.36
C ARG A 201 4.43 1.02 -13.15
N GLN A 202 3.67 1.04 -12.07
CA GLN A 202 4.01 1.78 -10.85
C GLN A 202 3.59 0.98 -9.61
N LEU A 203 4.21 1.30 -8.47
CA LEU A 203 3.73 0.86 -7.17
C LEU A 203 2.49 1.67 -6.80
N ASN A 204 1.40 0.97 -6.56
CA ASN A 204 0.10 1.55 -6.26
C ASN A 204 -0.54 0.80 -5.08
N TYR A 205 -1.53 1.44 -4.48
CA TYR A 205 -2.58 0.85 -3.67
C TYR A 205 -3.87 0.79 -4.49
N ALA A 206 -4.75 -0.15 -4.19
CA ALA A 206 -6.12 -0.15 -4.69
C ALA A 206 -6.99 0.58 -3.67
N GLY A 207 -7.37 1.82 -3.98
CA GLY A 207 -8.35 2.57 -3.19
C GLY A 207 -9.76 2.24 -3.66
N GLN A 208 -10.69 2.06 -2.73
CA GLN A 208 -12.11 1.92 -2.99
C GLN A 208 -12.87 3.01 -2.23
N LEU A 209 -13.87 3.60 -2.88
CA LEU A 209 -14.75 4.60 -2.28
C LEU A 209 -16.20 4.19 -2.48
N ALA A 210 -16.97 4.25 -1.40
CA ALA A 210 -18.41 4.02 -1.38
C ALA A 210 -19.13 5.34 -1.14
N VAL A 211 -20.18 5.60 -1.92
CA VAL A 211 -20.92 6.87 -1.89
C VAL A 211 -22.43 6.60 -1.94
N ASP A 212 -23.17 7.25 -1.05
CA ASP A 212 -24.64 7.24 -1.05
C ASP A 212 -25.19 8.07 -2.23
N ASP A 213 -26.21 7.54 -2.89
CA ASP A 213 -26.75 8.13 -4.12
C ASP A 213 -27.50 9.46 -3.90
N LYS A 214 -28.07 9.68 -2.72
CA LYS A 214 -29.06 10.74 -2.50
C LYS A 214 -28.41 12.12 -2.35
N HIS A 215 -27.33 12.20 -1.58
CA HIS A 215 -26.61 13.46 -1.35
C HIS A 215 -25.10 13.35 -1.63
N HIS A 216 -24.67 12.26 -2.28
CA HIS A 216 -23.27 12.02 -2.64
C HIS A 216 -22.32 12.05 -1.42
N VAL A 217 -22.81 11.56 -0.28
CA VAL A 217 -22.01 11.43 0.94
C VAL A 217 -21.15 10.18 0.83
N ILE A 218 -19.85 10.32 1.08
CA ILE A 218 -18.92 9.18 1.18
C ILE A 218 -19.31 8.38 2.43
N THR A 219 -19.67 7.12 2.23
CA THR A 219 -20.08 6.18 3.28
C THR A 219 -18.95 5.24 3.70
N GLY A 220 -17.95 5.03 2.83
CA GLY A 220 -16.80 4.18 3.12
C GLY A 220 -15.60 4.53 2.25
N ALA A 221 -14.41 4.28 2.78
CA ALA A 221 -13.14 4.47 2.09
C ALA A 221 -12.14 3.41 2.57
N CYS A 222 -11.70 2.55 1.65
CA CYS A 222 -10.73 1.50 1.92
C CYS A 222 -9.52 1.65 1.02
N ALA A 223 -8.36 1.24 1.53
CA ALA A 223 -7.17 1.05 0.72
C ALA A 223 -6.66 -0.38 0.93
N SER A 224 -6.53 -1.11 -0.17
CA SER A 224 -6.06 -2.50 -0.20
C SER A 224 -4.84 -2.60 -1.11
N THR A 225 -4.21 -3.78 -1.14
CA THR A 225 -3.05 -3.99 -2.01
C THR A 225 -3.45 -4.00 -3.50
N ALA A 226 -2.71 -3.27 -4.35
CA ALA A 226 -3.03 -3.15 -5.78
C ALA A 226 -2.81 -4.43 -6.61
N GLY A 227 -2.43 -5.54 -5.97
CA GLY A 227 -2.25 -6.84 -6.60
C GLY A 227 -3.53 -7.67 -6.71
N SER A 228 -4.56 -7.30 -5.94
CA SER A 228 -5.85 -8.01 -5.90
C SER A 228 -6.82 -7.48 -6.95
N LYS A 229 -7.73 -8.34 -7.41
CA LYS A 229 -8.86 -7.92 -8.26
C LYS A 229 -9.91 -7.25 -7.39
N ASP A 230 -10.66 -6.32 -7.96
CA ASP A 230 -11.75 -5.61 -7.26
C ASP A 230 -12.74 -6.57 -6.60
N SER A 231 -13.08 -7.68 -7.27
CA SER A 231 -13.98 -8.71 -6.71
C SER A 231 -13.46 -9.37 -5.43
N ALA A 232 -12.15 -9.37 -5.20
CA ALA A 232 -11.54 -9.96 -4.01
C ALA A 232 -11.52 -8.99 -2.82
N ILE A 233 -11.40 -7.69 -3.09
CA ILE A 233 -11.33 -6.65 -2.05
C ILE A 233 -12.69 -5.96 -1.80
N PHE A 234 -13.68 -6.17 -2.67
CA PHE A 234 -15.00 -5.55 -2.57
C PHE A 234 -15.73 -5.80 -1.23
N ALA A 235 -15.50 -6.94 -0.57
CA ALA A 235 -16.10 -7.20 0.74
C ALA A 235 -15.60 -6.21 1.80
N GLU A 236 -14.34 -5.80 1.72
CA GLU A 236 -13.69 -4.94 2.73
C GLU A 236 -14.38 -3.58 2.86
N ILE A 237 -14.88 -3.01 1.76
CA ILE A 237 -15.61 -1.73 1.80
C ILE A 237 -17.08 -1.86 2.20
N MET A 238 -17.66 -3.06 2.05
CA MET A 238 -19.05 -3.30 2.44
C MET A 238 -19.19 -3.58 3.95
N ASP A 239 -18.11 -4.02 4.59
CA ASP A 239 -18.06 -4.35 6.02
C ASP A 239 -17.66 -3.16 6.92
N GLN A 240 -17.42 -1.96 6.34
CA GLN A 240 -17.03 -0.73 7.06
C GLN A 240 -18.16 -0.03 7.83
#